data_AF-A0AAE0C4C1-F1
#
_entry.id   AF-A0AAE0C4C1-F1
#
_cell.length_a   1.000
_cell.length_b   1.000
_cell.length_c   1.000
_cell.angle_alpha   90.00
_cell.angle_beta   90.00
_cell.angle_gamma   90.00
#
_symmetry.space_group_name_H-M   'P 1'
#
loop_
_entity.id
_entity.type
_entity.pdbx_description
1 polymer ?
#
loop_
_entity_poly.entity_id
_entity_poly.type
_entity_poly.pdbx_seq_one_letter_code
_entity_poly.pdbx_strand_id
1 'polypeptide(L)'
;MAKGRSAIMLSLHTFALLMCVALSLQGSQAIPESINSPGRHLREFYIPALVSSSGTTLPEPGLAVSKSTPQQLVKDIAIDNAVIVTWANNHYYDFAKNFAAHMRDLGITNFLIGAMDKQLLQRLEADGVPTWLMGSKGMDERTVQRDFGWGTHNFHKMGRDKIRLIRDFTRLGIDVLISDIDVAWIANPLPFFRRHPEADILVSTDQLRNESVGDGLEFHICQTASNIGIMWFRSTPGAQAMTQEWVDVIEKDPRKWDQVAFNDLKALGGACQGKRDPKTGLMPAYNNKVKMGILPIALFSNGHTFYVQRLQDRLPPGIEPFAVHATFQYSGTPGKRHRMREAGVWLGDDDSYFQGKFMTYTPRIPPDMDMDMFRKLGWPSRDGDHKTLEPNSKILGEHLRMVNFQLYQVCLQ
;
A
#
# COMPACT_ATOMS: atom_id res chain seq x y z
N MET A 1 -20.64 24.30 -8.91
CA MET A 1 -19.49 25.16 -8.50
C MET A 1 -18.81 24.49 -7.33
N ALA A 2 -17.72 23.77 -7.56
CA ALA A 2 -16.99 23.02 -6.53
C ALA A 2 -15.49 23.29 -6.71
N LYS A 3 -14.86 23.88 -5.68
CA LYS A 3 -13.40 23.95 -5.52
C LYS A 3 -13.09 23.92 -4.02
N GLY A 4 -13.09 22.74 -3.43
CA GLY A 4 -12.43 22.50 -2.14
C GLY A 4 -10.95 22.24 -2.39
N ARG A 5 -10.07 23.11 -1.89
CA ARG A 5 -8.62 22.89 -1.89
C ARG A 5 -8.26 22.10 -0.62
N SER A 6 -7.82 20.85 -0.79
CA SER A 6 -7.28 20.05 0.32
C SER A 6 -5.95 20.62 0.78
N ALA A 7 -5.84 20.96 2.07
CA ALA A 7 -4.58 21.34 2.71
C ALA A 7 -3.79 20.06 3.05
N ILE A 8 -2.52 20.02 2.66
CA ILE A 8 -1.61 18.89 2.89
C ILE A 8 -0.91 19.09 4.22
N MET A 9 -0.99 18.11 5.14
CA MET A 9 -0.28 18.10 6.41
C MET A 9 1.04 17.36 6.23
N LEU A 10 2.18 18.05 6.39
CA LEU A 10 3.52 17.47 6.19
C LEU A 10 4.32 17.49 7.49
N SER A 11 4.95 16.35 7.81
CA SER A 11 6.03 16.25 8.78
C SER A 11 7.34 16.08 8.01
N LEU A 12 8.09 17.17 7.85
CA LEU A 12 9.38 17.18 7.15
C LEU A 12 10.45 16.48 7.98
N HIS A 13 11.00 15.38 7.48
CA HIS A 13 12.40 15.01 7.71
C HIS A 13 12.98 14.46 6.41
N THR A 14 13.96 15.17 5.82
CA THR A 14 15.30 14.67 5.41
C THR A 14 15.92 15.44 4.22
N PHE A 15 15.18 16.15 3.35
CA PHE A 15 15.83 16.88 2.23
C PHE A 15 15.97 18.40 2.44
N ALA A 16 15.02 19.06 3.13
CA ALA A 16 15.07 20.52 3.32
C ALA A 16 16.14 20.97 4.33
N LEU A 17 16.41 20.18 5.38
CA LEU A 17 17.33 20.61 6.45
C LEU A 17 18.79 20.70 5.99
N LEU A 18 19.23 19.85 5.06
CA LEU A 18 20.62 19.87 4.57
C LEU A 18 20.94 21.14 3.75
N MET A 19 19.95 21.74 3.07
CA MET A 19 20.16 23.02 2.37
C MET A 19 19.95 24.24 3.27
N CYS A 20 19.02 24.20 4.22
CA CYS A 20 18.84 25.32 5.17
C CYS A 20 20.09 25.52 6.05
N VAL A 21 20.75 24.45 6.48
CA VAL A 21 22.01 24.56 7.25
C VAL A 21 23.14 25.11 6.36
N ALA A 22 23.21 24.71 5.08
CA ALA A 22 24.20 25.24 4.14
C ALA A 22 24.00 26.72 3.80
N LEU A 23 22.76 27.19 3.73
CA LEU A 23 22.42 28.59 3.46
C LEU A 23 22.57 29.49 4.70
N SER A 24 22.48 28.95 5.92
CA SER A 24 22.72 29.71 7.16
C SER A 24 24.20 30.09 7.41
N LEU A 25 25.13 29.51 6.64
CA LEU A 25 26.57 29.77 6.74
C LEU A 25 27.08 30.83 5.75
N GLN A 26 26.20 31.41 4.92
CA GLN A 26 26.59 32.47 3.99
C GLN A 26 25.70 33.71 4.15
N GLY A 27 26.23 34.70 4.85
CA GLY A 27 26.02 36.10 4.50
C GLY A 27 24.74 36.76 5.03
N SER A 28 24.88 37.43 6.17
CA SER A 28 24.10 38.60 6.57
C SER A 28 23.82 39.55 5.41
N GLN A 29 22.56 39.98 5.20
CA GLN A 29 22.16 41.38 5.03
C GLN A 29 20.67 41.56 5.38
N ALA A 30 20.39 42.68 6.05
CA ALA A 30 19.10 43.06 6.63
C ALA A 30 18.02 43.43 5.59
N ILE A 31 16.75 43.22 5.93
CA ILE A 31 15.57 43.73 5.20
C ILE A 31 14.66 44.47 6.20
N PRO A 32 14.07 45.63 5.86
CA PRO A 32 13.35 46.48 6.80
C PRO A 32 11.89 46.06 7.02
N GLU A 33 11.37 46.45 8.19
CA GLU A 33 9.99 46.33 8.64
C GLU A 33 9.01 47.11 7.76
N SER A 34 7.91 46.46 7.36
CA SER A 34 6.53 46.92 7.58
C SER A 34 5.57 46.14 6.70
N ILE A 35 4.53 45.57 7.31
CA ILE A 35 3.12 45.83 7.00
C ILE A 35 2.29 45.02 8.01
N ASN A 36 1.45 45.75 8.72
CA ASN A 36 0.58 45.29 9.79
C ASN A 36 -0.84 45.02 9.22
N SER A 37 -1.59 44.17 9.94
CA SER A 37 -3.07 44.07 10.01
C SER A 37 -3.80 43.02 9.13
N PRO A 38 -5.02 42.58 9.53
CA PRO A 38 -5.25 41.66 10.64
C PRO A 38 -6.09 40.42 10.24
N GLY A 39 -6.05 39.38 11.06
CA GLY A 39 -6.74 38.11 10.81
C GLY A 39 -8.27 38.17 10.84
N ARG A 40 -8.90 37.17 10.20
CA ARG A 40 -10.28 36.73 10.48
C ARG A 40 -10.44 35.22 10.29
N HIS A 41 -10.80 34.58 11.39
CA HIS A 41 -11.63 33.39 11.61
C HIS A 41 -11.73 32.31 10.51
N LEU A 42 -11.14 31.15 10.82
CA LEU A 42 -11.50 29.85 10.27
C LEU A 42 -12.78 29.33 10.96
N ARG A 43 -13.91 29.35 10.26
CA ARG A 43 -15.04 28.44 10.50
C ARG A 43 -15.70 28.13 9.16
N GLU A 44 -15.70 26.83 8.83
CA GLU A 44 -16.77 26.04 8.17
C GLU A 44 -16.13 24.85 7.45
N PHE A 45 -16.03 23.73 8.17
CA PHE A 45 -15.84 22.42 7.57
C PHE A 45 -17.18 21.95 7.02
N TYR A 46 -17.29 21.82 5.70
CA TYR A 46 -18.45 21.23 5.04
C TYR A 46 -18.13 19.78 4.67
N ILE A 47 -18.74 18.83 5.38
CA ILE A 47 -18.80 17.42 5.00
C ILE A 47 -20.06 17.26 4.13
N PRO A 48 -19.96 16.85 2.86
CA PRO A 48 -21.15 16.42 2.12
C PRO A 48 -21.59 15.07 2.68
N ALA A 49 -22.70 15.09 3.41
CA ALA A 49 -23.48 13.91 3.72
C ALA A 49 -24.00 13.29 2.42
N LEU A 50 -23.83 11.98 2.24
CA LEU A 50 -24.69 11.07 1.47
C LEU A 50 -24.21 9.63 1.68
N VAL A 51 -24.82 8.91 2.62
CA VAL A 51 -25.57 7.66 2.37
C VAL A 51 -26.60 7.53 3.51
N SER A 52 -27.88 7.40 3.14
CA SER A 52 -28.96 7.09 4.06
C SER A 52 -28.80 5.68 4.64
N SER A 53 -28.49 5.59 5.93
CA SER A 53 -28.53 4.34 6.68
C SER A 53 -29.98 3.94 6.94
N SER A 54 -30.52 3.00 6.16
CA SER A 54 -31.60 2.15 6.66
C SER A 54 -31.00 1.24 7.73
N GLY A 55 -31.52 1.34 8.95
CA GLY A 55 -30.97 0.70 10.14
C GLY A 55 -30.83 -0.82 10.00
N THR A 56 -29.59 -1.27 10.03
CA THR A 56 -29.21 -2.59 10.52
C THR A 56 -28.32 -2.34 11.72
N THR A 57 -28.82 -2.68 12.90
CA THR A 57 -28.03 -2.74 14.13
C THR A 57 -26.76 -3.57 13.87
N LEU A 58 -25.60 -2.93 13.99
CA LEU A 58 -24.32 -3.63 14.00
C LEU A 58 -24.38 -4.67 15.12
N PRO A 59 -24.08 -5.96 14.85
CA PRO A 59 -24.01 -6.96 15.92
C PRO A 59 -22.91 -6.55 16.91
N GLU A 60 -23.21 -6.70 18.20
CA GLU A 60 -22.26 -6.38 19.27
C GLU A 60 -20.90 -7.11 19.06
N PRO A 61 -19.77 -6.46 19.38
CA PRO A 61 -18.45 -7.07 19.27
C PRO A 61 -18.26 -8.06 20.42
N GLY A 62 -18.70 -9.29 20.20
CA GLY A 62 -18.66 -10.36 21.19
C GLY A 62 -18.25 -11.71 20.59
N LEU A 63 -17.27 -11.74 19.69
CA LEU A 63 -16.62 -13.02 19.36
C LEU A 63 -15.47 -13.24 20.35
N ALA A 64 -15.69 -14.10 21.33
CA ALA A 64 -14.64 -14.57 22.23
C ALA A 64 -13.58 -15.36 21.42
N VAL A 65 -12.54 -14.67 20.95
CA VAL A 65 -11.41 -15.22 20.15
C VAL A 65 -10.55 -16.21 20.94
N SER A 66 -10.74 -16.32 22.26
CA SER A 66 -9.80 -16.97 23.19
C SER A 66 -9.66 -18.51 23.08
N LYS A 67 -10.42 -19.24 22.25
CA LYS A 67 -10.38 -20.74 22.25
C LYS A 67 -10.45 -21.45 20.89
N SER A 68 -10.53 -20.76 19.76
CA SER A 68 -10.61 -21.40 18.44
C SER A 68 -9.23 -21.67 17.85
N THR A 69 -9.08 -22.78 17.12
CA THR A 69 -7.86 -23.01 16.31
C THR A 69 -7.82 -22.00 15.15
N PRO A 70 -6.65 -21.68 14.58
CA PRO A 70 -6.57 -20.79 13.42
C PRO A 70 -7.45 -21.27 12.24
N GLN A 71 -7.58 -22.58 12.05
CA GLN A 71 -8.43 -23.17 11.01
C GLN A 71 -9.92 -22.92 11.28
N GLN A 72 -10.35 -23.01 12.53
CA GLN A 72 -11.75 -22.74 12.90
C GLN A 72 -12.04 -21.24 12.79
N LEU A 73 -11.14 -20.40 13.30
CA LEU A 73 -11.27 -18.95 13.23
C LEU A 73 -11.48 -18.45 11.80
N VAL A 74 -10.69 -18.93 10.85
CA VAL A 74 -10.78 -18.52 9.44
C VAL A 74 -12.10 -18.97 8.82
N LYS A 75 -12.60 -20.17 9.17
CA LYS A 75 -13.91 -20.66 8.72
C LYS A 75 -15.07 -19.84 9.28
N ASP A 76 -14.98 -19.44 10.54
CA ASP A 76 -16.04 -18.68 11.21
C ASP A 76 -16.14 -17.24 10.66
N ILE A 77 -15.01 -16.67 10.23
CA ILE A 77 -14.92 -15.28 9.74
C ILE A 77 -15.15 -15.18 8.23
N ALA A 78 -14.96 -16.25 7.47
CA ALA A 78 -15.09 -16.23 6.02
C ALA A 78 -16.50 -15.79 5.58
N ILE A 79 -16.57 -14.77 4.72
CA ILE A 79 -17.80 -14.34 4.03
C ILE A 79 -17.67 -14.67 2.56
N ASP A 80 -18.70 -15.30 1.99
CA ASP A 80 -18.70 -15.82 0.62
C ASP A 80 -17.49 -16.72 0.32
N ASN A 81 -17.03 -17.46 1.32
CA ASN A 81 -15.83 -18.29 1.25
C ASN A 81 -14.50 -17.51 1.07
N ALA A 82 -14.45 -16.23 1.47
CA ALA A 82 -13.23 -15.44 1.43
C ALA A 82 -12.89 -14.72 2.73
N VAL A 83 -11.60 -14.51 2.92
CA VAL A 83 -11.01 -13.79 4.06
C VAL A 83 -9.99 -12.77 3.56
N ILE A 84 -9.97 -11.59 4.18
CA ILE A 84 -8.86 -10.62 4.08
C ILE A 84 -7.91 -10.84 5.24
N VAL A 85 -6.62 -11.03 4.97
CA VAL A 85 -5.64 -11.36 6.02
C VAL A 85 -4.36 -10.56 5.87
N THR A 86 -3.82 -10.15 7.01
CA THR A 86 -2.48 -9.57 7.13
C THR A 86 -1.78 -10.14 8.37
N TRP A 87 -0.53 -9.76 8.61
CA TRP A 87 0.26 -10.20 9.76
C TRP A 87 1.26 -9.12 10.16
N ALA A 88 1.60 -9.11 11.44
CA ALA A 88 2.55 -8.16 12.00
C ALA A 88 3.19 -8.69 13.27
N ASN A 89 4.26 -8.04 13.72
CA ASN A 89 4.73 -8.12 15.09
C ASN A 89 4.38 -6.81 15.82
N ASN A 90 4.59 -6.76 17.13
CA ASN A 90 4.19 -5.62 17.96
C ASN A 90 4.86 -4.29 17.56
N HIS A 91 6.01 -4.32 16.88
CA HIS A 91 6.65 -3.11 16.35
C HIS A 91 5.78 -2.37 15.32
N TYR A 92 4.89 -3.09 14.64
CA TYR A 92 3.96 -2.57 13.64
C TYR A 92 2.52 -2.48 14.18
N TYR A 93 2.35 -2.37 15.51
CA TYR A 93 1.02 -2.28 16.11
C TYR A 93 0.21 -1.06 15.60
N ASP A 94 0.86 0.07 15.37
CA ASP A 94 0.26 1.27 14.76
C ASP A 94 -0.22 1.02 13.32
N PHE A 95 0.52 0.25 12.52
CA PHE A 95 0.07 -0.22 11.22
C PHE A 95 -1.08 -1.23 11.31
N ALA A 96 -1.08 -2.10 12.33
CA ALA A 96 -2.19 -3.01 12.58
C ALA A 96 -3.47 -2.26 12.96
N LYS A 97 -3.38 -1.21 13.78
CA LYS A 97 -4.49 -0.28 14.05
C LYS A 97 -4.97 0.39 12.76
N ASN A 98 -4.06 0.91 11.95
CA ASN A 98 -4.39 1.51 10.66
C ASN A 98 -5.17 0.53 9.75
N PHE A 99 -4.67 -0.70 9.59
CA PHE A 99 -5.34 -1.73 8.80
C PHE A 99 -6.73 -2.06 9.34
N ALA A 100 -6.85 -2.30 10.65
CA ALA A 100 -8.13 -2.63 11.28
C ALA A 100 -9.14 -1.49 11.20
N ALA A 101 -8.69 -0.24 11.35
CA ALA A 101 -9.53 0.95 11.20
C ALA A 101 -10.10 1.04 9.77
N HIS A 102 -9.26 0.87 8.74
CA HIS A 102 -9.74 0.84 7.34
C HIS A 102 -10.75 -0.29 7.10
N MET A 103 -10.50 -1.50 7.61
CA MET A 103 -11.47 -2.61 7.49
C MET A 103 -12.83 -2.25 8.10
N ARG A 104 -12.81 -1.66 9.30
CA ARG A 104 -14.02 -1.25 10.03
C ARG A 104 -14.78 -0.14 9.31
N ASP A 105 -14.09 0.90 8.86
CA ASP A 105 -14.69 2.03 8.13
C ASP A 105 -15.32 1.58 6.81
N LEU A 106 -14.74 0.57 6.17
CA LEU A 106 -15.26 -0.05 4.95
C LEU A 106 -16.38 -1.08 5.21
N GLY A 107 -16.75 -1.34 6.48
CA GLY A 107 -17.75 -2.34 6.86
C GLY A 107 -17.32 -3.79 6.57
N ILE A 108 -16.02 -4.04 6.45
CA ILE A 108 -15.46 -5.37 6.20
C ILE A 108 -15.31 -6.10 7.54
N THR A 109 -15.96 -7.25 7.66
CA THR A 109 -15.95 -8.06 8.89
C THR A 109 -15.22 -9.40 8.71
N ASN A 110 -15.01 -9.84 7.45
CA ASN A 110 -14.26 -11.05 7.13
C ASN A 110 -12.74 -10.82 7.07
N PHE A 111 -12.16 -10.17 8.08
CA PHE A 111 -10.72 -9.93 8.16
C PHE A 111 -10.07 -10.49 9.42
N LEU A 112 -8.76 -10.74 9.35
CA LEU A 112 -7.96 -11.18 10.49
C LEU A 112 -6.50 -10.73 10.39
N ILE A 113 -5.89 -10.53 11.56
CA ILE A 113 -4.47 -10.17 11.69
C ILE A 113 -3.71 -11.29 12.42
N GLY A 114 -2.75 -11.91 11.74
CA GLY A 114 -1.85 -12.88 12.34
C GLY A 114 -0.82 -12.18 13.23
N ALA A 115 -0.90 -12.40 14.54
CA ALA A 115 0.05 -11.84 15.50
C ALA A 115 1.31 -12.71 15.56
N MET A 116 2.46 -12.15 15.23
CA MET A 116 3.74 -12.88 15.23
C MET A 116 4.39 -13.00 16.61
N ASP A 117 3.86 -12.29 17.60
CA ASP A 117 4.31 -12.35 18.99
C ASP A 117 3.13 -12.18 19.94
N LYS A 118 3.32 -12.61 21.19
CA LYS A 118 2.28 -12.59 22.23
C LYS A 118 1.87 -11.16 22.60
N GLN A 119 2.74 -10.17 22.45
CA GLN A 119 2.46 -8.80 22.83
C GLN A 119 1.47 -8.17 21.85
N LEU A 120 1.67 -8.37 20.55
CA LEU A 120 0.70 -7.95 19.54
C LEU A 120 -0.63 -8.70 19.70
N LEU A 121 -0.59 -10.01 19.96
CA LEU A 121 -1.79 -10.81 20.19
C LEU A 121 -2.68 -10.19 21.28
N GLN A 122 -2.10 -9.93 22.45
CA GLN A 122 -2.82 -9.35 23.59
C GLN A 122 -3.42 -7.98 23.27
N ARG A 123 -2.68 -7.13 22.53
CA ARG A 123 -3.18 -5.81 22.13
C ARG A 123 -4.34 -5.91 21.13
N LEU A 124 -4.22 -6.76 20.11
CA LEU A 124 -5.27 -6.95 19.13
C LEU A 124 -6.53 -7.57 19.76
N GLU A 125 -6.38 -8.50 20.69
CA GLU A 125 -7.51 -9.04 21.48
C GLU A 125 -8.18 -7.95 22.31
N ALA A 126 -7.40 -7.09 22.98
CA ALA A 126 -7.93 -5.94 23.73
C ALA A 126 -8.65 -4.92 22.83
N ASP A 127 -8.20 -4.76 21.59
CA ASP A 127 -8.80 -3.87 20.59
C ASP A 127 -10.01 -4.51 19.87
N GLY A 128 -10.39 -5.74 20.22
CA GLY A 128 -11.47 -6.48 19.55
C GLY A 128 -11.18 -6.77 18.08
N VAL A 129 -9.91 -6.94 17.71
CA VAL A 129 -9.48 -7.31 16.36
C VAL A 129 -9.37 -8.84 16.26
N PRO A 130 -10.01 -9.49 15.28
CA PRO A 130 -9.83 -10.93 15.07
C PRO A 130 -8.37 -11.29 14.81
N THR A 131 -7.79 -12.13 15.67
CA THR A 131 -6.36 -12.43 15.67
C THR A 131 -6.05 -13.83 16.16
N TRP A 132 -4.85 -14.32 15.88
CA TRP A 132 -4.29 -15.56 16.44
C TRP A 132 -2.77 -15.46 16.47
N LEU A 133 -2.13 -16.31 17.27
CA LEU A 133 -0.67 -16.41 17.29
C LEU A 133 -0.14 -17.17 16.07
N MET A 134 0.47 -16.45 15.15
CA MET A 134 1.10 -16.95 13.92
C MET A 134 2.50 -17.50 14.21
N GLY A 135 2.85 -18.64 13.59
CA GLY A 135 4.18 -19.26 13.73
C GLY A 135 4.33 -20.35 14.81
N SER A 136 3.22 -20.87 15.35
CA SER A 136 3.20 -21.82 16.49
C SER A 136 3.35 -23.31 16.15
N LYS A 137 3.60 -23.70 14.89
CA LYS A 137 3.86 -25.11 14.56
C LYS A 137 5.33 -25.48 14.74
N GLY A 138 5.63 -26.18 15.84
CA GLY A 138 6.84 -27.00 15.99
C GLY A 138 7.98 -26.43 16.84
N MET A 139 7.76 -25.38 17.64
CA MET A 139 8.76 -24.90 18.59
C MET A 139 8.29 -25.16 20.03
N ASP A 140 9.08 -25.95 20.77
CA ASP A 140 8.92 -26.21 22.20
C ASP A 140 8.70 -24.88 22.94
N GLU A 141 7.69 -24.85 23.83
CA GLU A 141 7.25 -23.66 24.58
C GLU A 141 8.39 -22.96 25.34
N ARG A 142 9.48 -23.68 25.61
CA ARG A 142 10.72 -23.18 26.24
C ARG A 142 11.57 -22.26 25.36
N THR A 143 11.41 -22.28 24.04
CA THR A 143 12.21 -21.45 23.11
C THR A 143 11.68 -20.02 23.03
N VAL A 144 10.41 -19.81 23.37
CA VAL A 144 9.74 -18.50 23.37
C VAL A 144 10.35 -17.53 24.39
N GLN A 145 11.11 -18.02 25.37
CA GLN A 145 11.74 -17.20 26.42
C GLN A 145 13.14 -16.67 26.06
N ARG A 146 13.78 -17.11 24.97
CA ARG A 146 15.12 -16.62 24.59
C ARG A 146 15.11 -15.88 23.25
N ASP A 147 15.26 -14.56 23.36
CA ASP A 147 15.99 -13.71 22.43
C ASP A 147 15.43 -13.54 21.01
N PHE A 148 14.38 -12.71 20.87
CA PHE A 148 14.15 -11.96 19.63
C PHE A 148 15.06 -10.72 19.59
N GLY A 149 16.37 -10.95 19.43
CA GLY A 149 17.36 -9.89 19.20
C GLY A 149 17.15 -9.21 17.84
N TRP A 150 17.03 -7.89 17.86
CA TRP A 150 16.82 -7.00 16.71
C TRP A 150 18.01 -7.09 15.72
N GLY A 151 17.76 -7.28 14.42
CA GLY A 151 18.78 -7.21 13.36
C GLY A 151 19.46 -8.51 12.89
N THR A 152 18.91 -9.71 13.16
CA THR A 152 19.52 -10.99 12.74
C THR A 152 18.61 -11.83 11.81
N HIS A 153 19.13 -12.97 11.32
CA HIS A 153 18.64 -13.98 10.36
C HIS A 153 17.13 -14.37 10.40
N ASN A 154 16.35 -13.87 11.36
CA ASN A 154 14.91 -14.14 11.53
C ASN A 154 13.99 -13.25 10.66
N PHE A 155 14.46 -12.14 10.06
CA PHE A 155 13.63 -11.38 9.11
C PHE A 155 13.24 -12.22 7.88
N HIS A 156 14.12 -13.13 7.45
CA HIS A 156 13.87 -14.15 6.41
C HIS A 156 12.79 -15.19 6.78
N LYS A 157 12.32 -15.22 8.04
CA LYS A 157 11.23 -16.10 8.48
C LYS A 157 9.84 -15.46 8.33
N MET A 158 9.74 -14.12 8.39
CA MET A 158 8.45 -13.41 8.28
C MET A 158 7.75 -13.65 6.93
N GLY A 159 8.49 -13.49 5.82
CA GLY A 159 7.95 -13.74 4.48
C GLY A 159 7.55 -15.20 4.25
N ARG A 160 8.22 -16.15 4.91
CA ARG A 160 7.91 -17.58 4.78
C ARG A 160 6.58 -17.95 5.44
N ASP A 161 6.28 -17.37 6.60
CA ASP A 161 5.03 -17.65 7.29
C ASP A 161 3.82 -17.07 6.52
N LYS A 162 3.99 -15.96 5.80
CA LYS A 162 2.99 -15.47 4.83
C LYS A 162 2.61 -16.57 3.85
N ILE A 163 3.60 -17.20 3.22
CA ILE A 163 3.33 -18.15 2.13
C ILE A 163 2.67 -19.42 2.68
N ARG A 164 3.11 -19.89 3.86
CA ARG A 164 2.47 -21.00 4.57
C ARG A 164 1.01 -20.70 4.90
N LEU A 165 0.70 -19.48 5.30
CA LEU A 165 -0.66 -19.04 5.58
C LEU A 165 -1.55 -19.13 4.33
N ILE A 166 -1.09 -18.57 3.20
CA ILE A 166 -1.83 -18.65 1.93
C ILE A 166 -2.09 -20.11 1.56
N ARG A 167 -1.06 -20.95 1.61
CA ARG A 167 -1.17 -22.40 1.34
C ARG A 167 -2.17 -23.09 2.28
N ASP A 168 -2.08 -22.83 3.58
CA ASP A 168 -2.90 -23.51 4.57
C ASP A 168 -4.37 -23.09 4.47
N PHE A 169 -4.65 -21.81 4.24
CA PHE A 169 -6.02 -21.30 4.12
C PHE A 169 -6.66 -21.75 2.81
N THR A 170 -5.92 -21.69 1.70
CA THR A 170 -6.42 -22.22 0.42
C THR A 170 -6.71 -23.71 0.52
N ARG A 171 -5.95 -24.51 1.27
CA ARG A 171 -6.27 -25.93 1.51
C ARG A 171 -7.52 -26.19 2.34
N LEU A 172 -7.99 -25.19 3.10
CA LEU A 172 -9.25 -25.28 3.84
C LEU A 172 -10.48 -25.02 2.96
N GLY A 173 -10.29 -24.79 1.65
CA GLY A 173 -11.36 -24.42 0.74
C GLY A 173 -11.59 -22.92 0.64
N ILE A 174 -10.80 -22.08 1.33
CA ILE A 174 -11.09 -20.65 1.52
C ILE A 174 -10.27 -19.80 0.55
N ASP A 175 -10.92 -18.83 -0.10
CA ASP A 175 -10.27 -17.81 -0.92
C ASP A 175 -9.59 -16.76 -0.01
N VAL A 176 -8.39 -16.32 -0.38
CA VAL A 176 -7.55 -15.48 0.48
C VAL A 176 -7.19 -14.20 -0.26
N LEU A 177 -7.60 -13.05 0.27
CA LEU A 177 -6.99 -11.75 -0.03
C LEU A 177 -5.94 -11.46 1.02
N ILE A 178 -4.67 -11.52 0.65
CA ILE A 178 -3.57 -11.24 1.56
C ILE A 178 -2.92 -9.91 1.23
N SER A 179 -2.57 -9.14 2.27
CA SER A 179 -1.74 -7.96 2.10
C SER A 179 -0.67 -7.80 3.17
N ASP A 180 0.44 -7.16 2.80
CA ASP A 180 1.42 -6.66 3.78
C ASP A 180 0.73 -5.61 4.69
N ILE A 181 1.26 -5.41 5.90
CA ILE A 181 0.63 -4.58 6.94
C ILE A 181 0.67 -3.08 6.61
N ASP A 182 1.55 -2.67 5.71
CA ASP A 182 1.71 -1.30 5.22
C ASP A 182 0.92 -1.03 3.93
N VAL A 183 -0.17 -1.77 3.76
CA VAL A 183 -1.24 -1.46 2.81
C VAL A 183 -2.35 -0.70 3.52
N ALA A 184 -2.74 0.45 2.97
CA ALA A 184 -3.95 1.17 3.34
C ALA A 184 -5.05 0.86 2.33
N TRP A 185 -6.19 0.35 2.80
CA TRP A 185 -7.35 0.03 1.99
C TRP A 185 -8.31 1.23 1.94
N ILE A 186 -8.59 1.74 0.75
CA ILE A 186 -9.37 2.96 0.52
C ILE A 186 -10.82 2.64 0.15
N ALA A 187 -11.05 1.48 -0.47
CA ALA A 187 -12.38 0.99 -0.83
C ALA A 187 -12.47 -0.53 -0.62
N ASN A 188 -13.70 -1.05 -0.47
CA ASN A 188 -13.91 -2.49 -0.31
C ASN A 188 -13.43 -3.23 -1.57
N PRO A 189 -12.40 -4.08 -1.47
CA PRO A 189 -11.77 -4.64 -2.66
C PRO A 189 -12.45 -5.92 -3.16
N LEU A 190 -13.28 -6.57 -2.34
CA LEU A 190 -13.85 -7.88 -2.66
C LEU A 190 -14.69 -7.86 -3.95
N PRO A 191 -15.55 -6.85 -4.22
CA PRO A 191 -16.25 -6.75 -5.50
C PRO A 191 -15.32 -6.73 -6.71
N PHE A 192 -14.17 -6.05 -6.61
CA PHE A 192 -13.18 -6.01 -7.69
C PHE A 192 -12.59 -7.40 -7.95
N PHE A 193 -12.22 -8.15 -6.91
CA PHE A 193 -11.66 -9.49 -7.07
C PHE A 193 -12.70 -10.48 -7.58
N ARG A 194 -13.96 -10.37 -7.14
CA ARG A 194 -15.06 -11.29 -7.49
C ARG A 194 -15.51 -11.21 -8.94
N ARG A 195 -15.37 -10.04 -9.59
CA ARG A 195 -15.70 -9.89 -11.01
C ARG A 195 -14.75 -10.65 -11.95
N HIS A 196 -13.68 -11.25 -11.40
CA HIS A 196 -12.75 -12.15 -12.10
C HIS A 196 -12.93 -13.60 -11.61
N PRO A 197 -14.08 -14.26 -11.88
CA PRO A 197 -14.35 -15.60 -11.35
C PRO A 197 -13.39 -16.67 -11.90
N GLU A 198 -12.84 -16.45 -13.09
CA GLU A 198 -11.87 -17.35 -13.73
C GLU A 198 -10.44 -17.19 -13.23
N ALA A 199 -10.15 -16.15 -12.43
CA ALA A 199 -8.82 -15.95 -11.89
C ALA A 199 -8.56 -16.90 -10.71
N ASP A 200 -7.47 -17.65 -10.81
CA ASP A 200 -6.91 -18.41 -9.70
C ASP A 200 -6.09 -17.48 -8.80
N ILE A 201 -5.33 -16.56 -9.42
CA ILE A 201 -4.46 -15.61 -8.71
C ILE A 201 -4.58 -14.21 -9.33
N LEU A 202 -4.77 -13.20 -8.50
CA LEU A 202 -4.57 -11.79 -8.87
C LEU A 202 -3.49 -11.19 -7.97
N VAL A 203 -2.56 -10.41 -8.51
CA VAL A 203 -1.43 -9.90 -7.74
C VAL A 203 -1.06 -8.46 -8.11
N SER A 204 -0.60 -7.68 -7.14
CA SER A 204 -0.03 -6.34 -7.39
C SER A 204 1.28 -6.38 -8.17
N THR A 205 1.75 -5.22 -8.62
CA THR A 205 2.96 -5.09 -9.44
C THR A 205 3.87 -3.95 -8.95
N ASP A 206 5.18 -4.13 -9.15
CA ASP A 206 6.19 -3.08 -8.93
C ASP A 206 6.31 -2.14 -10.15
N GLN A 207 5.39 -2.22 -11.12
CA GLN A 207 5.31 -1.33 -12.26
C GLN A 207 5.12 0.12 -11.83
N LEU A 208 5.79 1.05 -12.51
CA LEU A 208 5.67 2.50 -12.25
C LEU A 208 4.84 3.23 -13.29
N ARG A 209 4.06 2.48 -14.08
CA ARG A 209 3.25 3.00 -15.18
C ARG A 209 1.95 2.21 -15.29
N ASN A 210 0.83 2.92 -15.41
CA ASN A 210 -0.47 2.31 -15.68
C ASN A 210 -0.61 1.98 -17.16
N GLU A 211 -0.92 0.73 -17.48
CA GLU A 211 -1.22 0.26 -18.84
C GLU A 211 -2.62 -0.34 -18.96
N SER A 212 -3.27 -0.58 -17.83
CA SER A 212 -4.69 -0.88 -17.77
C SER A 212 -5.56 0.28 -18.30
N VAL A 213 -6.70 -0.08 -18.89
CA VAL A 213 -7.74 0.86 -19.31
C VAL A 213 -8.91 0.72 -18.35
N GLY A 214 -9.37 1.85 -17.80
CA GLY A 214 -10.46 1.87 -16.81
C GLY A 214 -10.08 1.05 -15.57
N ASP A 215 -10.90 0.05 -15.23
CA ASP A 215 -10.66 -0.84 -14.10
C ASP A 215 -10.06 -2.20 -14.50
N GLY A 216 -9.65 -2.40 -15.76
CA GLY A 216 -9.14 -3.68 -16.24
C GLY A 216 -7.81 -4.13 -15.59
N LEU A 217 -7.45 -5.41 -15.75
CA LEU A 217 -6.14 -5.93 -15.32
C LEU A 217 -5.01 -5.38 -16.20
N GLU A 218 -3.79 -5.24 -15.64
CA GLU A 218 -2.60 -4.82 -16.39
C GLU A 218 -2.26 -5.79 -17.53
N PHE A 219 -1.45 -5.32 -18.47
CA PHE A 219 -1.26 -5.96 -19.77
C PHE A 219 -0.57 -7.34 -19.71
N HIS A 220 0.44 -7.53 -18.86
CA HIS A 220 1.23 -8.75 -18.92
C HIS A 220 1.85 -9.16 -17.58
N ILE A 221 1.71 -10.44 -17.22
CA ILE A 221 2.15 -10.97 -15.93
C ILE A 221 3.65 -10.88 -15.70
N CYS A 222 4.48 -10.84 -16.73
CA CYS A 222 5.94 -10.70 -16.61
C CYS A 222 6.50 -9.36 -17.11
N GLN A 223 5.66 -8.34 -17.30
CA GLN A 223 6.15 -7.03 -17.75
C GLN A 223 7.13 -6.41 -16.74
N THR A 224 6.79 -6.52 -15.46
CA THR A 224 7.63 -6.18 -14.32
C THR A 224 7.45 -7.24 -13.24
N ALA A 225 8.21 -7.12 -12.14
CA ALA A 225 8.04 -8.02 -11.02
C ALA A 225 6.63 -7.90 -10.43
N SER A 226 5.98 -9.03 -10.21
CA SER A 226 4.79 -9.07 -9.36
C SER A 226 5.22 -8.80 -7.93
N ASN A 227 4.52 -7.87 -7.30
CA ASN A 227 4.70 -7.52 -5.90
C ASN A 227 3.80 -8.42 -5.04
N ILE A 228 4.37 -9.09 -4.04
CA ILE A 228 3.64 -10.05 -3.20
C ILE A 228 3.00 -9.41 -1.95
N GLY A 229 2.81 -8.09 -1.96
CA GLY A 229 2.21 -7.32 -0.87
C GLY A 229 0.71 -7.10 -1.00
N ILE A 230 0.10 -7.36 -2.15
CA ILE A 230 -1.36 -7.53 -2.31
C ILE A 230 -1.58 -8.70 -3.27
N MET A 231 -2.20 -9.77 -2.77
CA MET A 231 -2.46 -10.96 -3.59
C MET A 231 -3.84 -11.56 -3.26
N TRP A 232 -4.53 -12.00 -4.28
CA TRP A 232 -5.73 -12.81 -4.18
C TRP A 232 -5.44 -14.21 -4.66
N PHE A 233 -5.82 -15.19 -3.85
CA PHE A 233 -5.75 -16.61 -4.19
C PHE A 233 -7.13 -17.23 -4.05
N ARG A 234 -7.64 -17.79 -5.14
CA ARG A 234 -8.80 -18.67 -5.08
C ARG A 234 -8.35 -20.05 -4.58
N SER A 235 -9.21 -20.76 -3.85
CA SER A 235 -8.97 -22.13 -3.41
C SER A 235 -9.10 -23.16 -4.55
N THR A 236 -8.35 -22.97 -5.65
CA THR A 236 -8.33 -23.93 -6.76
C THR A 236 -7.16 -24.90 -6.64
N PRO A 237 -7.25 -26.09 -7.27
CA PRO A 237 -6.14 -27.04 -7.29
C PRO A 237 -4.85 -26.44 -7.83
N GLY A 238 -4.94 -25.54 -8.83
CA GLY A 238 -3.79 -24.84 -9.41
C GLY A 238 -3.10 -23.90 -8.42
N ALA A 239 -3.89 -23.05 -7.74
CA ALA A 239 -3.38 -22.14 -6.72
C ALA A 239 -2.79 -22.89 -5.51
N GLN A 240 -3.44 -23.98 -5.07
CA GLN A 240 -2.93 -24.83 -4.00
C GLN A 240 -1.61 -25.53 -4.38
N ALA A 241 -1.47 -25.99 -5.63
CA ALA A 241 -0.23 -26.58 -6.12
C ALA A 241 0.91 -25.55 -6.18
N MET A 242 0.64 -24.37 -6.74
CA MET A 242 1.64 -23.30 -6.84
C MET A 242 2.09 -22.82 -5.45
N THR A 243 1.16 -22.62 -4.51
CA THR A 243 1.50 -22.17 -3.15
C THR A 243 2.25 -23.24 -2.36
N GLN A 244 1.95 -24.53 -2.55
CA GLN A 244 2.75 -25.62 -1.98
C GLN A 244 4.19 -25.60 -2.53
N GLU A 245 4.35 -25.56 -3.85
CA GLU A 245 5.70 -25.50 -4.45
C GLU A 245 6.45 -24.24 -4.05
N TRP A 246 5.74 -23.11 -3.88
CA TRP A 246 6.34 -21.88 -3.37
C TRP A 246 6.88 -22.04 -1.96
N VAL A 247 6.14 -22.69 -1.06
CA VAL A 247 6.65 -23.04 0.28
C VAL A 247 7.85 -23.98 0.18
N ASP A 248 7.80 -25.01 -0.66
CA ASP A 248 8.91 -25.98 -0.78
C ASP A 248 10.20 -25.31 -1.29
N VAL A 249 10.08 -24.42 -2.28
CA VAL A 249 11.22 -23.67 -2.85
C VAL A 249 11.84 -22.75 -1.81
N ILE A 250 11.03 -21.98 -1.08
CA ILE A 250 11.58 -21.08 -0.05
C ILE A 250 12.09 -21.89 1.15
N GLU A 251 11.49 -23.01 1.56
CA GLU A 251 12.02 -23.78 2.68
C GLU A 251 13.35 -24.48 2.36
N LYS A 252 13.59 -24.82 1.09
CA LYS A 252 14.82 -25.48 0.65
C LYS A 252 16.07 -24.60 0.67
N ASP A 253 15.95 -23.29 0.40
CA ASP A 253 17.08 -22.35 0.48
C ASP A 253 16.70 -21.13 1.34
N PRO A 254 17.26 -20.97 2.55
CA PRO A 254 16.94 -19.85 3.44
C PRO A 254 17.19 -18.47 2.82
N ARG A 255 18.10 -18.38 1.83
CA ARG A 255 18.46 -17.13 1.13
C ARG A 255 17.50 -16.80 0.00
N LYS A 256 16.68 -17.75 -0.46
CA LYS A 256 15.68 -17.50 -1.51
C LYS A 256 14.65 -16.52 -0.97
N TRP A 257 14.53 -15.38 -1.64
CA TRP A 257 13.51 -14.38 -1.35
C TRP A 257 12.16 -14.86 -1.90
N ASP A 258 11.11 -14.71 -1.10
CA ASP A 258 9.75 -15.16 -1.40
C ASP A 258 9.19 -14.53 -2.67
N GLN A 259 9.36 -13.22 -2.87
CA GLN A 259 8.94 -12.53 -4.09
C GLN A 259 9.65 -13.08 -5.33
N VAL A 260 10.95 -13.35 -5.24
CA VAL A 260 11.71 -13.93 -6.37
C VAL A 260 11.19 -15.33 -6.67
N ALA A 261 10.99 -16.17 -5.66
CA ALA A 261 10.43 -17.50 -5.86
C ALA A 261 9.04 -17.47 -6.52
N PHE A 262 8.16 -16.55 -6.13
CA PHE A 262 6.86 -16.38 -6.78
C PHE A 262 7.00 -15.97 -8.26
N ASN A 263 7.89 -15.02 -8.54
CA ASN A 263 8.12 -14.54 -9.91
C ASN A 263 8.74 -15.62 -10.82
N ASP A 264 9.61 -16.47 -10.27
CA ASP A 264 10.16 -17.63 -10.99
C ASP A 264 9.06 -18.67 -11.27
N LEU A 265 8.24 -18.99 -10.26
CA LEU A 265 7.17 -20.00 -10.37
C LEU A 265 6.09 -19.60 -11.38
N LYS A 266 5.64 -18.34 -11.37
CA LYS A 266 4.64 -17.89 -12.35
C LYS A 266 5.17 -17.98 -13.78
N ALA A 267 6.48 -17.80 -13.98
CA ALA A 267 7.13 -17.79 -15.29
C ALA A 267 7.34 -19.19 -15.90
N LEU A 268 7.19 -20.26 -15.10
CA LEU A 268 7.37 -21.63 -15.56
C LEU A 268 6.47 -22.01 -16.74
N GLY A 269 6.97 -22.90 -17.59
CA GLY A 269 6.24 -23.41 -18.75
C GLY A 269 6.07 -22.39 -19.88
N GLY A 270 6.91 -21.35 -19.91
CA GLY A 270 6.87 -20.32 -20.94
C GLY A 270 5.73 -19.30 -20.75
N ALA A 271 5.27 -19.10 -19.51
CA ALA A 271 4.14 -18.21 -19.21
C ALA A 271 4.40 -16.75 -19.64
N CYS A 272 5.65 -16.29 -19.57
CA CYS A 272 6.03 -14.95 -20.00
C CYS A 272 6.00 -14.75 -21.53
N GLN A 273 5.86 -15.84 -22.31
CA GLN A 273 5.62 -15.81 -23.75
C GLN A 273 4.15 -16.03 -24.09
N GLY A 274 3.32 -16.29 -23.08
CA GLY A 274 1.88 -16.49 -23.23
C GLY A 274 1.17 -15.23 -23.71
N LYS A 275 -0.01 -15.42 -24.29
CA LYS A 275 -0.90 -14.32 -24.67
C LYS A 275 -1.95 -14.10 -23.60
N ARG A 276 -2.24 -12.84 -23.31
CA ARG A 276 -3.38 -12.42 -22.48
C ARG A 276 -4.69 -12.75 -23.19
N ASP A 277 -5.63 -13.31 -22.43
CA ASP A 277 -7.01 -13.46 -22.86
C ASP A 277 -7.61 -12.06 -23.07
N PRO A 278 -8.08 -11.71 -24.28
CA PRO A 278 -8.58 -10.38 -24.56
C PRO A 278 -9.89 -10.03 -23.83
N LYS A 279 -10.66 -11.04 -23.39
CA LYS A 279 -11.94 -10.85 -22.67
C LYS A 279 -11.72 -10.69 -21.18
N THR A 280 -10.93 -11.58 -20.57
CA THR A 280 -10.75 -11.62 -19.11
C THR A 280 -9.53 -10.84 -18.64
N GLY A 281 -8.55 -10.66 -19.51
CA GLY A 281 -7.27 -10.08 -19.17
C GLY A 281 -6.33 -11.01 -18.39
N LEU A 282 -6.69 -12.29 -18.27
CA LEU A 282 -5.91 -13.31 -17.57
C LEU A 282 -4.89 -13.97 -18.50
N MET A 283 -3.86 -14.56 -17.91
CA MET A 283 -2.80 -15.30 -18.58
C MET A 283 -2.57 -16.64 -17.91
N PRO A 284 -2.23 -17.70 -18.66
CA PRO A 284 -1.75 -18.92 -18.04
C PRO A 284 -0.39 -18.66 -17.36
N ALA A 285 -0.22 -19.21 -16.17
CA ALA A 285 0.99 -19.15 -15.36
C ALA A 285 1.27 -20.53 -14.77
N TYR A 286 2.50 -20.71 -14.25
CA TYR A 286 2.89 -21.92 -13.51
C TYR A 286 2.59 -23.21 -14.31
N ASN A 287 3.27 -23.39 -15.46
CA ASN A 287 3.06 -24.51 -16.37
C ASN A 287 1.60 -24.66 -16.84
N ASN A 288 0.93 -23.53 -17.12
CA ASN A 288 -0.47 -23.46 -17.53
C ASN A 288 -1.48 -24.03 -16.51
N LYS A 289 -1.08 -24.24 -15.24
CA LYS A 289 -1.95 -24.77 -14.19
C LYS A 289 -2.78 -23.69 -13.48
N VAL A 290 -2.45 -22.42 -13.69
CA VAL A 290 -3.07 -21.27 -13.03
C VAL A 290 -3.43 -20.22 -14.07
N LYS A 291 -4.64 -19.64 -13.98
CA LYS A 291 -5.03 -18.39 -14.64
C LYS A 291 -4.73 -17.21 -13.72
N MET A 292 -3.82 -16.35 -14.15
CA MET A 292 -3.28 -15.26 -13.35
C MET A 292 -3.53 -13.90 -13.99
N GLY A 293 -3.76 -12.88 -13.16
CA GLY A 293 -3.88 -11.49 -13.59
C GLY A 293 -3.06 -10.54 -12.72
N ILE A 294 -2.73 -9.37 -13.26
CA ILE A 294 -2.04 -8.30 -12.54
C ILE A 294 -3.03 -7.18 -12.23
N LEU A 295 -3.04 -6.75 -10.97
CA LEU A 295 -3.90 -5.68 -10.50
C LEU A 295 -3.53 -4.33 -11.16
N PRO A 296 -4.52 -3.52 -11.58
CA PRO A 296 -4.26 -2.20 -12.17
C PRO A 296 -3.53 -1.30 -11.19
N ILE A 297 -2.38 -0.77 -11.60
CA ILE A 297 -1.50 -0.04 -10.69
C ILE A 297 -2.10 1.31 -10.26
N ALA A 298 -3.00 1.89 -11.05
CA ALA A 298 -3.72 3.09 -10.64
C ALA A 298 -4.79 2.82 -9.55
N LEU A 299 -5.25 1.57 -9.38
CA LEU A 299 -6.25 1.21 -8.37
C LEU A 299 -5.66 0.47 -7.17
N PHE A 300 -4.61 -0.32 -7.37
CA PHE A 300 -3.86 -1.03 -6.33
C PHE A 300 -2.41 -0.54 -6.36
N SER A 301 -2.22 0.71 -5.96
CA SER A 301 -0.99 1.43 -6.20
C SER A 301 0.15 0.97 -5.30
N ASN A 302 1.37 1.05 -5.83
CA ASN A 302 2.56 1.12 -5.01
C ASN A 302 2.77 2.58 -4.53
N GLY A 303 3.64 2.77 -3.55
CA GLY A 303 3.76 4.10 -2.95
C GLY A 303 4.35 5.15 -3.91
N HIS A 304 5.17 4.75 -4.89
CA HIS A 304 5.66 5.71 -5.89
C HIS A 304 4.51 6.20 -6.79
N THR A 305 3.69 5.29 -7.30
CA THR A 305 2.57 5.67 -8.19
C THR A 305 1.47 6.44 -7.46
N PHE A 306 1.25 6.17 -6.17
CA PHE A 306 0.25 6.85 -5.37
C PHE A 306 0.71 8.21 -4.83
N TYR A 307 1.86 8.26 -4.15
CA TYR A 307 2.30 9.47 -3.44
C TYR A 307 3.05 10.46 -4.36
N VAL A 308 3.79 9.95 -5.35
CA VAL A 308 4.63 10.79 -6.23
C VAL A 308 3.92 11.10 -7.55
N GLN A 309 3.49 10.07 -8.27
CA GLN A 309 2.86 10.26 -9.58
C GLN A 309 1.39 10.67 -9.50
N ARG A 310 0.75 10.35 -8.37
CA ARG A 310 -0.67 10.60 -8.08
C ARG A 310 -1.57 10.03 -9.17
N LEU A 311 -1.35 8.76 -9.54
CA LEU A 311 -2.11 8.12 -10.62
C LEU A 311 -3.62 8.07 -10.31
N GLN A 312 -3.99 7.95 -9.04
CA GLN A 312 -5.37 7.98 -8.57
C GLN A 312 -6.09 9.28 -8.94
N ASP A 313 -5.40 10.42 -8.96
CA ASP A 313 -6.00 11.71 -9.32
C ASP A 313 -6.29 11.84 -10.82
N ARG A 314 -5.78 10.90 -11.63
CA ARG A 314 -5.95 10.85 -13.09
C ARG A 314 -6.96 9.80 -13.52
N LEU A 315 -7.57 9.10 -12.57
CA LEU A 315 -8.61 8.12 -12.87
C LEU A 315 -9.82 8.82 -13.49
N PRO A 316 -10.53 8.15 -14.42
CA PRO A 316 -11.80 8.63 -14.93
C PRO A 316 -12.80 8.88 -13.78
N PRO A 317 -13.72 9.86 -13.92
CA PRO A 317 -14.78 10.07 -12.95
C PRO A 317 -15.55 8.77 -12.64
N GLY A 318 -15.75 8.47 -11.35
CA GLY A 318 -16.45 7.27 -10.89
C GLY A 318 -15.57 6.04 -10.71
N ILE A 319 -14.25 6.15 -10.94
CA ILE A 319 -13.28 5.09 -10.62
C ILE A 319 -12.40 5.59 -9.46
N GLU A 320 -12.43 4.86 -8.35
CA GLU A 320 -11.69 5.18 -7.13
C GLU A 320 -10.58 4.13 -6.88
N PRO A 321 -9.48 4.51 -6.22
CA PRO A 321 -8.46 3.55 -5.83
C PRO A 321 -8.97 2.60 -4.74
N PHE A 322 -8.53 1.34 -4.78
CA PHE A 322 -8.84 0.34 -3.75
C PHE A 322 -7.81 0.32 -2.64
N ALA A 323 -6.53 0.49 -2.98
CA ALA A 323 -5.45 0.37 -2.01
C ALA A 323 -4.19 1.11 -2.42
N VAL A 324 -3.38 1.46 -1.42
CA VAL A 324 -1.98 1.83 -1.60
C VAL A 324 -1.08 0.98 -0.71
N HIS A 325 -0.11 0.31 -1.33
CA HIS A 325 0.99 -0.37 -0.66
C HIS A 325 2.16 0.59 -0.52
N ALA A 326 2.62 0.90 0.71
CA ALA A 326 3.66 1.89 0.97
C ALA A 326 5.10 1.41 0.64
N THR A 327 5.28 0.77 -0.51
CA THR A 327 6.58 0.49 -1.13
C THR A 327 7.17 1.74 -1.78
N PHE A 328 8.46 1.69 -2.13
CA PHE A 328 9.21 2.81 -2.72
C PHE A 328 9.21 4.09 -1.88
N GLN A 329 9.07 3.96 -0.55
CA GLN A 329 9.12 5.09 0.37
C GLN A 329 10.50 5.22 1.02
N TYR A 330 11.01 6.44 1.00
CA TYR A 330 12.25 6.81 1.69
C TYR A 330 12.05 6.75 3.22
N SER A 331 13.14 6.62 3.99
CA SER A 331 13.15 6.58 5.46
C SER A 331 12.39 5.42 6.12
N GLY A 332 12.15 4.31 5.43
CA GLY A 332 11.56 3.10 6.01
C GLY A 332 10.20 3.37 6.68
N THR A 333 9.93 2.71 7.80
CA THR A 333 8.64 2.75 8.50
C THR A 333 8.17 4.17 8.86
N PRO A 334 9.00 5.08 9.42
CA PRO A 334 8.61 6.48 9.61
C PRO A 334 8.17 7.17 8.33
N GLY A 335 8.90 6.99 7.23
CA GLY A 335 8.55 7.62 5.95
C GLY A 335 7.23 7.10 5.38
N LYS A 336 6.96 5.78 5.51
CA LYS A 336 5.67 5.18 5.13
C LYS A 336 4.51 5.86 5.87
N ARG A 337 4.61 6.00 7.20
CA ARG A 337 3.58 6.69 8.01
C ARG A 337 3.34 8.11 7.55
N HIS A 338 4.40 8.89 7.37
CA HIS A 338 4.26 10.30 6.97
C HIS A 338 3.62 10.45 5.59
N ARG A 339 3.91 9.54 4.66
CA ARG A 339 3.28 9.54 3.33
C ARG A 339 1.81 9.14 3.38
N MET A 340 1.46 8.15 4.20
CA MET A 340 0.05 7.81 4.44
C MET A 340 -0.71 8.96 5.11
N ARG A 341 -0.11 9.66 6.08
CA ARG A 341 -0.70 10.87 6.70
C ARG A 341 -0.88 11.99 5.69
N GLU A 342 0.15 12.28 4.89
CA GLU A 342 0.12 13.32 3.85
C GLU A 342 -1.03 13.09 2.86
N ALA A 343 -1.30 11.83 2.53
CA ALA A 343 -2.38 11.44 1.63
C ALA A 343 -3.73 11.22 2.32
N GLY A 344 -3.82 11.39 3.65
CA GLY A 344 -5.07 11.21 4.41
C GLY A 344 -5.54 9.76 4.52
N VAL A 345 -4.63 8.78 4.37
CA VAL A 345 -4.93 7.34 4.44
C VAL A 345 -4.30 6.65 5.66
N TRP A 346 -3.84 7.43 6.65
CA TRP A 346 -3.33 6.93 7.93
C TRP A 346 -4.35 7.10 9.05
N LEU A 347 -4.79 5.98 9.62
CA LEU A 347 -5.74 5.90 10.73
C LEU A 347 -5.10 5.26 11.99
N GLY A 348 -3.78 5.12 12.02
CA GLY A 348 -3.04 4.47 13.11
C GLY A 348 -2.68 5.39 14.29
N ASP A 349 -2.95 6.69 14.18
CA ASP A 349 -2.66 7.67 15.23
C ASP A 349 -3.76 7.73 16.28
N ASP A 350 -3.37 8.01 17.51
CA ASP A 350 -4.30 8.35 18.59
C ASP A 350 -4.59 9.86 18.59
N ASP A 351 -5.71 10.28 19.19
CA ASP A 351 -6.15 11.68 19.24
C ASP A 351 -5.06 12.67 19.71
N SER A 352 -4.16 12.22 20.58
CA SER A 352 -3.04 13.04 21.07
C SER A 352 -2.11 13.52 19.96
N TYR A 353 -1.98 12.77 18.86
CA TYR A 353 -1.17 13.18 17.72
C TYR A 353 -1.68 14.51 17.16
N PHE A 354 -3.01 14.64 17.01
CA PHE A 354 -3.67 15.79 16.40
C PHE A 354 -3.73 17.03 17.30
N GLN A 355 -3.27 16.94 18.55
CA GLN A 355 -3.15 18.08 19.46
C GLN A 355 -1.88 18.91 19.23
N GLY A 356 -1.00 18.46 18.33
CA GLY A 356 0.22 19.16 17.95
C GLY A 356 0.00 20.37 17.03
N LYS A 357 1.08 21.12 16.78
CA LYS A 357 1.14 22.12 15.71
C LYS A 357 1.59 21.42 14.42
N PHE A 358 0.86 21.66 13.35
CA PHE A 358 1.14 21.08 12.04
C PHE A 358 1.43 22.15 11.01
N MET A 359 2.37 21.86 10.13
CA MET A 359 2.63 22.67 8.95
C MET A 359 1.77 22.17 7.81
N THR A 360 1.04 23.09 7.18
CA THR A 360 0.35 22.81 5.92
C THR A 360 1.02 23.54 4.77
N TYR A 361 1.39 22.81 3.73
CA TYR A 361 2.05 23.38 2.56
C TYR A 361 1.24 23.06 1.31
N THR A 362 0.82 24.11 0.59
CA THR A 362 0.24 23.96 -0.75
C THR A 362 1.25 24.54 -1.74
N PRO A 363 1.93 23.70 -2.54
CA PRO A 363 2.92 24.20 -3.48
C PRO A 363 2.25 25.13 -4.49
N ARG A 364 2.79 26.33 -4.64
CA ARG A 364 2.47 27.23 -5.75
C ARG A 364 3.54 27.12 -6.82
N ILE A 365 3.17 27.44 -8.05
CA ILE A 365 4.09 27.61 -9.18
C ILE A 365 4.28 29.11 -9.47
N PRO A 366 5.42 29.51 -10.07
CA PRO A 366 5.59 30.87 -10.57
C PRO A 366 4.45 31.26 -11.53
N PRO A 367 3.86 32.47 -11.41
CA PRO A 367 2.71 32.87 -12.24
C PRO A 367 2.99 32.88 -13.75
N ASP A 368 4.25 33.07 -14.12
CA ASP A 368 4.77 33.17 -15.48
C ASP A 368 5.43 31.86 -15.98
N MET A 369 5.21 30.74 -15.27
CA MET A 369 5.76 29.44 -15.68
C MET A 369 5.11 28.93 -16.96
N ASP A 370 5.92 28.66 -17.99
CA ASP A 370 5.47 28.03 -19.23
C ASP A 370 5.20 26.53 -19.02
N MET A 371 3.98 26.23 -18.58
CA MET A 371 3.51 24.85 -18.39
C MET A 371 3.40 24.08 -19.72
N ASP A 372 3.23 24.76 -20.85
CA ASP A 372 3.10 24.10 -22.15
C ASP A 372 4.42 23.49 -22.62
N MET A 373 5.56 24.09 -22.25
CA MET A 373 6.87 23.49 -22.48
C MET A 373 6.99 22.11 -21.83
N PHE A 374 6.57 21.96 -20.57
CA PHE A 374 6.58 20.67 -19.87
C PHE A 374 5.58 19.67 -20.48
N ARG A 375 4.38 20.14 -20.85
CA ARG A 375 3.37 19.30 -21.51
C ARG A 375 3.85 18.77 -22.87
N LYS A 376 4.55 19.60 -23.65
CA LYS A 376 5.10 19.24 -24.97
C LYS A 376 6.23 18.22 -24.89
N LEU A 377 7.04 18.24 -23.81
CA LEU A 377 8.01 17.18 -23.56
C LEU A 377 7.31 15.82 -23.45
N GLY A 378 6.10 15.83 -22.89
CA GLY A 378 5.25 14.65 -22.77
C GLY A 378 5.75 13.70 -21.67
N TRP A 379 5.25 12.48 -21.73
CA TRP A 379 5.67 11.39 -20.86
C TRP A 379 6.65 10.49 -21.61
N PRO A 380 7.63 9.88 -20.94
CA PRO A 380 8.50 8.90 -21.55
C PRO A 380 7.69 7.82 -22.27
N SER A 381 7.93 7.68 -23.58
CA SER A 381 7.47 6.53 -24.33
C SER A 381 8.32 5.30 -23.97
N ARG A 382 7.78 4.12 -24.30
CA ARG A 382 8.53 2.88 -24.17
C ARG A 382 9.67 2.91 -25.20
N ASP A 383 10.84 2.39 -24.83
CA ASP A 383 11.96 2.10 -25.75
C ASP A 383 12.89 3.25 -26.19
N GLY A 384 13.08 4.28 -25.35
CA GLY A 384 14.28 5.14 -25.48
C GLY A 384 14.21 6.26 -26.51
N ASP A 385 13.03 6.55 -27.06
CA ASP A 385 12.83 7.73 -27.94
C ASP A 385 12.91 9.06 -27.18
N HIS A 386 12.91 9.02 -25.84
CA HIS A 386 13.13 10.20 -25.02
C HIS A 386 14.60 10.55 -24.99
N LYS A 387 14.95 11.58 -25.77
CA LYS A 387 16.26 12.22 -25.71
C LYS A 387 16.51 12.75 -24.30
N THR A 388 17.68 12.42 -23.75
CA THR A 388 18.17 13.03 -22.51
C THR A 388 18.12 14.55 -22.65
N LEU A 389 17.68 15.23 -21.59
CA LEU A 389 17.68 16.68 -21.58
C LEU A 389 19.11 17.20 -21.62
N GLU A 390 19.39 18.09 -22.58
CA GLU A 390 20.67 18.77 -22.64
C GLU A 390 20.89 19.60 -21.35
N PRO A 391 22.10 19.61 -20.77
CA PRO A 391 22.38 20.32 -19.52
C PRO A 391 22.03 21.81 -19.51
N ASN A 392 21.98 22.46 -20.68
CA ASN A 392 21.66 23.88 -20.83
C ASN A 392 20.29 24.12 -21.47
N SER A 393 19.43 23.10 -21.51
CA SER A 393 18.09 23.22 -22.08
C SER A 393 17.22 24.18 -21.27
N LYS A 394 16.39 24.97 -21.98
CA LYS A 394 15.43 25.89 -21.35
C LYS A 394 14.52 25.19 -20.32
N ILE A 395 14.14 23.94 -20.62
CA ILE A 395 13.28 23.15 -19.74
C ILE A 395 13.94 22.81 -18.41
N LEU A 396 15.26 22.54 -18.39
CA LEU A 396 15.98 22.34 -17.14
C LEU A 396 16.07 23.64 -16.33
N GLY A 397 16.29 24.77 -17.00
CA GLY A 397 16.28 26.10 -16.37
C GLY A 397 14.95 26.44 -15.70
N GLU A 398 13.82 26.23 -16.39
CA GLU A 398 12.49 26.42 -15.80
C GLU A 398 12.18 25.41 -14.68
N HIS A 399 12.65 24.17 -14.80
CA HIS A 399 12.51 23.18 -13.73
C HIS A 399 13.24 23.64 -12.46
N LEU A 400 14.48 24.11 -12.58
CA LEU A 400 15.24 24.66 -11.45
C LEU A 400 14.56 25.91 -10.86
N ARG A 401 14.01 26.79 -11.71
CA ARG A 401 13.22 27.96 -11.26
C ARG A 401 12.00 27.53 -10.44
N MET A 402 11.29 26.49 -10.87
CA MET A 402 10.17 25.90 -10.13
C MET A 402 10.61 25.38 -8.77
N VAL A 403 11.67 24.57 -8.72
CA VAL A 403 12.18 23.97 -7.48
C VAL A 403 12.62 25.07 -6.50
N ASN A 404 13.38 26.06 -6.96
CA ASN A 404 13.81 27.18 -6.11
C ASN A 404 12.62 27.99 -5.59
N PHE A 405 11.61 28.24 -6.42
CA PHE A 405 10.38 28.91 -6.00
C PHE A 405 9.63 28.11 -4.93
N GLN A 406 9.58 26.79 -5.05
CA GLN A 406 8.97 25.92 -4.04
C GLN A 406 9.75 25.92 -2.72
N LEU A 407 11.09 25.84 -2.78
CA LEU A 407 11.95 25.91 -1.60
C LEU A 407 11.79 27.25 -0.86
N TYR A 408 11.77 28.36 -1.59
CA TYR A 408 11.56 29.69 -0.99
C TYR A 408 10.24 29.79 -0.24
N GLN A 409 9.17 29.17 -0.74
CA GLN A 409 7.88 29.15 -0.06
C GLN A 409 7.91 28.38 1.26
N VAL A 410 8.76 27.36 1.40
CA VAL A 410 8.89 26.59 2.64
C VAL A 410 9.73 27.36 3.66
N CYS A 411 10.77 28.09 3.23
CA CYS A 411 11.65 28.84 4.12
C CYS A 411 11.01 30.11 4.72
N LEU A 412 9.89 30.60 4.16
CA LEU A 412 9.19 31.80 4.64
C LEU A 412 8.01 31.50 5.58
N GLN A 413 7.72 30.22 5.84
CA GLN A 413 6.71 29.79 6.81
C GLN A 413 7.34 29.52 8.16
#